data_AF-A0A947WI10-F1
#
_entry.id   AF-A0A947WI10-F1
#
_cell.length_a   1.000
_cell.length_b   1.000
_cell.length_c   1.000
_cell.angle_alpha   90.00
_cell.angle_beta   90.00
_cell.angle_gamma   90.00
#
_symmetry.space_group_name_H-M   'P 1'
#
loop_
_entity.id
_entity.type
_entity.pdbx_description
1 polymer ?
#
loop_
_entity_poly.entity_id
_entity_poly.type
_entity_poly.pdbx_seq_one_letter_code
_entity_poly.pdbx_strand_id
1 'polypeptide(L)'
;AELSDSIKIIKNKIEKSDLIYLPGGDNEILMQKLKKVANLIKNYDKVIIGNSAGALVLSKKYVHIEKQNSNIKLSMLQGLSLIDFSISVHYKSKRPNFPSRNEKEHKKLSEKTKLKIYAIPEQSALVYDNGNLKFIGKVKVFYKGKILKK
;
A
#
# COMPACT_ATOMS: atom_id res chain seq x y z
N ALA A 1 -8.15 -27.41 6.35
CA ALA A 1 -8.41 -27.44 4.90
C ALA A 1 -8.29 -26.02 4.35
N GLU A 2 -7.28 -25.72 3.53
CA GLU A 2 -7.32 -24.50 2.72
C GLU A 2 -8.21 -24.80 1.51
N LEU A 3 -9.49 -24.47 1.63
CA LEU A 3 -10.38 -24.39 0.47
C LEU A 3 -10.03 -23.11 -0.28
N SER A 4 -9.02 -23.17 -1.15
CA SER A 4 -8.78 -22.11 -2.14
C SER A 4 -9.62 -22.40 -3.38
N ASP A 5 -10.46 -21.44 -3.76
CA ASP A 5 -11.11 -21.47 -5.07
C ASP A 5 -10.08 -21.70 -6.19
N SER A 6 -10.46 -22.45 -7.23
CA SER A 6 -9.65 -22.55 -8.43
C SER A 6 -9.51 -21.18 -9.11
N ILE A 7 -8.45 -20.98 -9.91
CA ILE A 7 -8.24 -19.73 -10.66
C ILE A 7 -9.46 -19.40 -11.53
N LYS A 8 -10.13 -20.41 -12.10
CA LYS A 8 -11.35 -20.24 -12.89
C LYS A 8 -12.49 -19.65 -12.08
N ILE A 9 -12.69 -20.12 -10.84
CA ILE A 9 -13.72 -19.60 -9.93
C ILE A 9 -13.38 -18.18 -9.51
N ILE A 10 -12.12 -17.90 -9.16
CA ILE A 10 -11.67 -16.55 -8.77
C ILE A 10 -11.88 -15.56 -9.94
N LYS A 11 -11.52 -15.95 -11.16
CA LYS A 11 -11.74 -15.14 -12.36
C LYS A 11 -13.21 -14.77 -12.53
N ASN A 12 -14.11 -15.76 -12.47
CA ASN A 12 -15.55 -15.53 -12.59
C ASN A 12 -16.09 -14.63 -11.46
N LYS A 13 -15.59 -14.75 -10.23
CA LYS A 13 -15.96 -13.86 -9.12
C LYS A 13 -15.49 -12.42 -9.36
N ILE A 14 -14.26 -12.22 -9.84
CA ILE A 14 -13.72 -10.90 -10.17
C ILE A 14 -14.55 -10.26 -11.30
N GLU A 15 -14.79 -10.98 -12.40
CA GLU A 15 -15.54 -10.46 -13.56
C GLU A 15 -16.96 -10.04 -13.20
N LYS A 16 -17.61 -10.75 -12.27
CA LYS A 16 -18.98 -10.45 -11.83
C LYS A 16 -19.07 -9.43 -10.70
N SER A 17 -17.97 -9.13 -10.02
CA SER A 17 -17.97 -8.18 -8.90
C SER A 17 -17.99 -6.72 -9.38
N ASP A 18 -18.58 -5.85 -8.57
CA ASP A 18 -18.48 -4.38 -8.71
C ASP A 18 -17.39 -3.76 -7.85
N LEU A 19 -16.87 -4.56 -6.91
CA LEU A 19 -15.81 -4.16 -5.99
C LEU A 19 -14.90 -5.33 -5.62
N ILE A 20 -13.59 -5.07 -5.59
CA ILE A 20 -12.60 -5.95 -4.98
C ILE A 20 -12.12 -5.31 -3.68
N TYR A 21 -12.26 -6.03 -2.57
CA TYR A 21 -11.72 -5.63 -1.28
C TYR A 21 -10.46 -6.44 -0.94
N LEU A 22 -9.34 -5.74 -0.75
CA LEU A 22 -8.07 -6.31 -0.29
C LEU A 22 -7.89 -5.96 1.20
N PRO A 23 -7.99 -6.95 2.12
CA PRO A 23 -7.92 -6.69 3.54
C PRO A 23 -6.49 -6.38 4.02
N GLY A 24 -6.39 -5.96 5.28
CA GLY A 24 -5.13 -5.92 6.01
C GLY A 24 -4.61 -7.30 6.38
N GLY A 25 -3.44 -7.34 7.03
CA GLY A 25 -2.78 -8.57 7.44
C GLY A 25 -1.30 -8.52 7.09
N ASP A 26 -0.73 -9.69 6.79
CA ASP A 26 0.66 -9.79 6.34
C ASP A 26 0.79 -9.44 4.85
N ASN A 27 1.62 -8.45 4.54
CA ASN A 27 1.80 -7.95 3.18
C ASN A 27 2.52 -8.94 2.26
N GLU A 28 3.39 -9.81 2.78
CA GLU A 28 4.11 -10.80 1.98
C GLU A 28 3.21 -11.96 1.61
N ILE A 29 2.46 -12.51 2.58
CA ILE A 29 1.45 -13.55 2.33
C ILE A 29 0.40 -13.04 1.34
N LEU A 30 -0.10 -11.82 1.54
CA LEU A 30 -1.07 -11.21 0.62
C LEU A 30 -0.47 -11.09 -0.79
N MET A 31 0.75 -10.57 -0.91
CA MET A 31 1.42 -10.45 -2.21
C MET A 31 1.60 -11.83 -2.89
N GLN A 32 2.01 -12.87 -2.15
CA GLN A 32 2.15 -14.22 -2.69
C GLN A 32 0.83 -14.77 -3.24
N LYS A 33 -0.28 -14.55 -2.54
CA LYS A 33 -1.61 -14.96 -2.98
C LYS A 33 -2.06 -14.17 -4.22
N LEU A 34 -1.87 -12.86 -4.23
CA LEU A 34 -2.29 -11.99 -5.33
C LEU A 34 -1.47 -12.18 -6.61
N LYS A 35 -0.20 -12.60 -6.53
CA LYS A 35 0.64 -12.89 -7.71
C LYS A 35 -0.04 -13.84 -8.71
N LYS A 36 -0.79 -14.84 -8.22
CA LYS A 36 -1.51 -15.82 -9.05
C LYS A 36 -2.63 -15.21 -9.90
N VAL A 37 -3.15 -14.06 -9.48
CA VAL A 37 -4.30 -13.37 -10.10
C VAL A 37 -3.99 -11.91 -10.44
N ALA A 38 -2.70 -11.55 -10.45
CA ALA A 38 -2.26 -10.16 -10.62
C ALA A 38 -2.79 -9.53 -11.91
N ASN A 39 -2.80 -10.29 -13.01
CA ASN A 39 -3.32 -9.81 -14.29
C ASN A 39 -4.83 -9.53 -14.24
N LEU A 40 -5.61 -10.34 -13.52
CA LEU A 40 -7.05 -10.11 -13.35
C LEU A 40 -7.31 -8.83 -12.56
N ILE A 41 -6.54 -8.60 -11.50
CA ILE A 41 -6.65 -7.39 -10.67
C ILE A 41 -6.22 -6.14 -11.44
N LYS A 42 -5.15 -6.22 -12.24
CA LYS A 42 -4.66 -5.11 -13.07
C LYS A 42 -5.63 -4.70 -14.18
N ASN A 43 -6.36 -5.67 -14.72
CA ASN A 43 -7.34 -5.44 -15.79
C ASN A 43 -8.73 -5.14 -15.24
N TYR A 44 -8.89 -5.07 -13.92
CA TYR A 44 -10.16 -4.74 -13.29
C TYR A 44 -10.41 -3.23 -13.39
N ASP A 45 -11.54 -2.86 -13.99
CA ASP A 45 -11.88 -1.49 -14.39
C ASP A 45 -12.92 -0.82 -13.47
N LYS A 46 -13.35 -1.53 -12.42
CA LYS A 46 -14.25 -1.01 -11.39
C LYS A 46 -13.47 -0.66 -10.10
N VAL A 47 -14.10 -0.78 -8.94
CA VAL A 47 -13.55 -0.25 -7.68
C VAL A 47 -12.68 -1.27 -6.94
N ILE A 48 -11.45 -0.88 -6.60
CA ILE A 48 -10.58 -1.66 -5.71
C ILE A 48 -10.36 -0.88 -4.41
N ILE A 49 -10.69 -1.50 -3.29
CA ILE A 49 -10.43 -0.95 -1.95
C ILE A 49 -9.33 -1.77 -1.28
N GLY A 50 -8.22 -1.12 -0.97
CA GLY A 50 -7.15 -1.71 -0.18
C GLY A 50 -7.13 -1.15 1.25
N ASN A 51 -7.16 -2.02 2.26
CA ASN A 51 -6.98 -1.64 3.66
C ASN A 51 -5.62 -2.13 4.17
N SER A 52 -4.84 -1.26 4.82
CA SER A 52 -3.52 -1.60 5.40
C SER A 52 -2.62 -2.32 4.39
N ALA A 53 -2.31 -3.61 4.58
CA ALA A 53 -1.57 -4.43 3.61
C ALA A 53 -2.18 -4.40 2.20
N GLY A 54 -3.51 -4.46 2.09
CA GLY A 54 -4.23 -4.33 0.82
C GLY A 54 -3.98 -3.00 0.11
N ALA A 55 -3.75 -1.90 0.84
CA ALA A 55 -3.39 -0.62 0.23
C ALA A 55 -1.94 -0.62 -0.27
N LEU A 56 -1.01 -1.21 0.50
CA LEU A 56 0.41 -1.28 0.15
C LEU A 56 0.62 -2.02 -1.17
N VAL A 57 0.00 -3.20 -1.32
CA VAL A 57 0.20 -4.08 -2.47
C VAL A 57 -0.32 -3.49 -3.79
N LEU A 58 -1.21 -2.48 -3.77
CA LEU A 58 -1.68 -1.81 -5.00
C LEU A 58 -0.61 -0.92 -5.63
N SER A 59 0.33 -0.39 -4.83
CA SER A 59 1.36 0.51 -5.32
C SER A 59 2.39 -0.15 -6.22
N LYS A 60 3.13 0.65 -7.00
CA LYS A 60 4.33 0.16 -7.70
C LYS A 60 5.39 -0.26 -6.69
N LYS A 61 5.65 0.58 -5.70
CA LYS A 61 6.52 0.25 -4.56
C LYS A 61 5.89 0.77 -3.29
N TYR A 62 5.92 0.01 -2.22
CA TYR A 62 5.42 0.42 -0.92
C TYR A 62 6.51 0.43 0.14
N VAL A 63 6.31 1.25 1.16
CA VAL A 63 7.22 1.32 2.31
C VAL A 63 7.06 0.09 3.18
N HIS A 64 8.16 -0.63 3.37
CA HIS A 64 8.27 -1.74 4.30
C HIS A 64 9.05 -1.29 5.54
N ILE A 65 8.60 -1.73 6.72
CA ILE A 65 9.34 -1.49 7.96
C ILE A 65 10.31 -2.65 8.16
N GLU A 66 11.59 -2.33 8.20
CA GLU A 66 12.61 -3.26 8.68
C GLU A 66 12.85 -2.97 10.17
N LYS A 67 12.62 -3.96 11.02
CA LYS A 67 13.01 -3.89 12.42
C LYS A 67 14.43 -4.43 12.55
N GLN A 68 15.40 -3.55 12.85
CA GLN A 68 16.76 -3.94 13.20
C GLN A 68 17.01 -3.57 14.66
N ASN A 69 16.94 -4.56 15.55
CA ASN A 69 17.02 -4.37 17.00
C ASN A 69 15.93 -3.40 17.49
N SER A 70 16.32 -2.36 18.24
CA SER A 70 15.48 -1.25 18.70
C SER A 70 15.31 -0.13 17.65
N ASN A 71 16.02 -0.19 16.52
CA ASN A 71 15.99 0.83 15.48
C ASN A 71 15.06 0.46 14.33
N ILE A 72 14.24 1.42 13.92
CA ILE A 72 13.36 1.31 12.75
C ILE A 72 14.13 1.80 11.53
N LYS A 73 14.20 0.97 10.49
CA LYS A 73 14.60 1.39 9.14
C LYS A 73 13.46 1.20 8.17
N LEU A 74 13.42 2.02 7.13
CA LEU A 74 12.42 1.89 6.06
C LEU A 74 13.10 1.50 4.75
N SER A 75 12.48 0.58 4.03
CA SER A 75 12.85 0.18 2.69
C SER A 75 11.64 0.16 1.76
N MET A 76 11.85 -0.23 0.51
CA MET A 76 10.81 -0.32 -0.50
C MET A 76 10.69 -1.75 -0.99
N LEU A 77 9.47 -2.29 -0.97
CA LEU A 77 9.14 -3.55 -1.63
C LEU A 77 8.27 -3.29 -2.85
N GLN A 78 8.32 -4.21 -3.82
CA GLN A 78 7.54 -4.12 -5.04
C GLN A 78 6.09 -4.51 -4.78
N GLY A 79 5.16 -3.71 -5.30
CA GLY A 79 3.73 -4.02 -5.30
C GLY A 79 3.22 -4.46 -6.69
N LEU A 80 1.91 -4.59 -6.82
CA LEU A 80 1.23 -4.96 -8.08
C LEU A 80 1.37 -3.89 -9.15
N SER A 81 1.70 -2.64 -8.80
CA SER A 81 1.86 -1.53 -9.75
C SER A 81 0.57 -1.11 -10.44
N LEU A 82 -0.54 -1.05 -9.69
CA LEU A 82 -1.79 -0.43 -10.15
C LEU A 82 -1.74 1.10 -10.04
N ILE A 83 -0.98 1.62 -9.08
CA ILE A 83 -0.71 3.06 -8.91
C ILE A 83 0.80 3.33 -8.94
N ASP A 84 1.19 4.47 -9.50
CA ASP A 84 2.58 4.81 -9.80
C ASP A 84 3.34 5.48 -8.65
N PHE A 85 2.64 5.78 -7.55
CA PHE A 85 3.22 6.36 -6.35
C PHE A 85 3.38 5.36 -5.21
N SER A 86 4.25 5.70 -4.24
CA SER A 86 4.51 4.86 -3.08
C SER A 86 3.67 5.23 -1.88
N ILE A 87 3.26 4.22 -1.12
CA ILE A 87 2.42 4.36 0.07
C ILE A 87 3.16 3.85 1.32
N SER A 88 2.93 4.53 2.44
CA SER A 88 3.24 4.06 3.80
C SER A 88 1.96 4.13 4.62
N VAL A 89 1.48 3.02 5.17
CA VAL A 89 0.25 2.96 6.00
C VAL A 89 0.58 3.02 7.49
N HIS A 90 -0.41 3.31 8.34
CA HIS A 90 -0.23 3.42 9.81
C HIS A 90 0.81 4.49 10.20
N TYR A 91 0.90 5.57 9.41
CA TYR A 91 1.84 6.65 9.69
C TYR A 91 1.51 7.32 11.03
N LYS A 92 2.52 7.44 11.91
CA LYS A 92 2.39 7.95 13.30
C LYS A 92 1.28 7.25 14.12
N SER A 93 0.96 5.99 13.82
CA SER A 93 0.02 5.21 14.63
C SER A 93 0.52 5.09 16.07
N LYS A 94 -0.40 5.18 17.04
CA LYS A 94 -0.12 5.00 18.47
C LYS A 94 -0.27 3.53 18.91
N ARG A 95 -0.63 2.63 17.98
CA ARG A 95 -0.88 1.22 18.29
C ARG A 95 0.42 0.53 18.75
N PRO A 96 0.37 -0.35 19.76
CA PRO A 96 1.49 -1.24 20.09
C PRO A 96 1.95 -1.98 18.83
N ASN A 97 3.25 -2.19 18.69
CA ASN A 97 3.88 -2.84 17.52
C ASN A 97 3.86 -2.05 16.20
N PHE A 98 3.32 -0.82 16.17
CA PHE A 98 3.52 0.12 15.06
C PHE A 98 4.52 1.18 15.50
N PRO A 99 5.82 0.91 15.36
CA PRO A 99 6.83 1.75 15.96
C PRO A 99 6.76 3.12 15.27
N SER A 100 6.57 4.19 16.05
CA SER A 100 6.21 5.52 15.56
C SER A 100 7.17 5.95 14.45
N ARG A 101 6.70 5.89 13.20
CA ARG A 101 7.59 5.86 12.03
C ARG A 101 8.16 7.24 11.75
N ASN A 102 9.42 7.36 12.13
CA ASN A 102 10.29 8.52 12.05
C ASN A 102 10.14 9.28 10.72
N GLU A 103 9.87 10.59 10.80
CA GLU A 103 9.90 11.47 9.63
C GLU A 103 11.28 11.47 8.96
N LYS A 104 12.35 11.33 9.73
CA LYS A 104 13.74 11.23 9.25
C LYS A 104 13.90 10.04 8.31
N GLU A 105 13.34 8.87 8.64
CA GLU A 105 13.46 7.70 7.78
C GLU A 105 12.64 7.83 6.50
N HIS A 106 11.45 8.44 6.55
CA HIS A 106 10.68 8.73 5.33
C HIS A 106 11.40 9.76 4.44
N LYS A 107 11.98 10.82 5.03
CA LYS A 107 12.81 11.79 4.30
C LYS A 107 14.00 11.07 3.66
N LYS A 108 14.78 10.32 4.42
CA LYS A 108 15.93 9.54 3.94
C LYS A 108 15.56 8.57 2.81
N LEU A 109 14.45 7.84 2.96
CA LEU A 109 13.99 6.90 1.94
C LEU A 109 13.54 7.63 0.67
N SER A 110 12.79 8.73 0.80
CA SER A 110 12.36 9.54 -0.35
C SER A 110 13.54 10.23 -1.06
N GLU A 111 14.60 10.58 -0.32
CA GLU A 111 15.84 11.14 -0.85
C GLU A 111 16.63 10.10 -1.64
N LYS A 112 16.80 8.90 -1.07
CA LYS A 112 17.52 7.79 -1.71
C LYS A 112 16.80 7.29 -2.97
N THR A 113 15.48 7.14 -2.90
CA THR A 113 14.69 6.52 -3.98
C THR A 113 14.20 7.52 -5.02
N LYS A 114 14.18 8.81 -4.68
CA LYS A 114 13.56 9.88 -5.49
C LYS A 114 12.07 9.62 -5.82
N LEU A 115 11.39 8.79 -5.02
CA LEU A 115 9.96 8.49 -5.15
C LEU A 115 9.14 9.37 -4.19
N LYS A 116 7.92 9.75 -4.61
CA LYS A 116 6.94 10.35 -3.72
C LYS A 116 6.37 9.27 -2.80
N ILE A 117 6.38 9.52 -1.49
CA ILE A 117 5.82 8.63 -0.48
C ILE A 117 4.63 9.33 0.17
N TYR A 118 3.44 8.74 0.00
CA TYR A 118 2.23 9.15 0.66
C TYR A 118 2.07 8.35 1.96
N ALA A 119 2.33 9.01 3.08
CA ALA A 119 2.25 8.42 4.41
C ALA A 119 0.85 8.67 5.00
N ILE A 120 0.04 7.61 5.00
CA ILE A 120 -1.36 7.58 5.37
C ILE A 120 -1.48 7.22 6.85
N PRO A 121 -1.98 8.12 7.72
CA PRO A 121 -2.22 7.82 9.12
C PRO A 121 -3.49 6.95 9.29
N GLU A 122 -3.79 6.58 10.53
CA GLU A 122 -5.07 5.95 10.87
C GLU A 122 -6.26 6.83 10.44
N GLN A 123 -7.38 6.21 10.11
CA GLN A 123 -8.63 6.90 9.73
C GLN A 123 -8.44 7.89 8.55
N SER A 124 -7.52 7.59 7.65
CA SER A 124 -7.24 8.39 6.45
C SER A 124 -7.12 7.47 5.25
N ALA A 125 -7.33 8.02 4.06
CA ALA A 125 -7.27 7.27 2.81
C ALA A 125 -6.80 8.13 1.64
N LEU A 126 -6.42 7.44 0.57
CA LEU A 126 -6.22 8.03 -0.75
C LEU A 126 -7.31 7.50 -1.67
N VAL A 127 -7.89 8.39 -2.47
CA VAL A 127 -8.82 8.01 -3.53
C VAL A 127 -8.14 8.39 -4.84
N TYR A 128 -7.88 7.40 -5.69
CA TYR A 128 -7.25 7.59 -6.99
C TYR A 128 -8.21 7.17 -8.08
N ASP A 129 -8.49 8.08 -9.00
CA ASP A 129 -9.42 7.88 -10.12
C ASP A 129 -8.89 8.62 -11.36
N ASN A 130 -8.51 7.86 -12.39
CA ASN A 130 -8.08 8.38 -13.69
C ASN A 130 -7.06 9.54 -13.59
N GLY A 131 -6.00 9.37 -12.81
CA GLY A 131 -4.96 10.37 -12.61
C GLY A 131 -5.25 11.39 -11.50
N ASN A 132 -6.50 11.46 -11.01
CA ASN A 132 -6.89 12.36 -9.93
C ASN A 132 -6.68 11.69 -8.57
N LEU A 133 -5.77 12.27 -7.76
CA LEU A 133 -5.50 11.81 -6.41
C LEU A 133 -6.13 12.75 -5.37
N LYS A 134 -7.13 12.26 -4.65
CA LYS A 134 -7.81 12.93 -3.53
C LYS A 134 -7.39 12.32 -2.19
N PHE A 135 -7.52 13.13 -1.14
CA PHE A 135 -7.06 12.81 0.21
C PHE A 135 -8.24 12.82 1.16
N ILE A 136 -8.40 11.76 1.93
CA ILE A 136 -9.31 11.71 3.06
C ILE A 136 -8.45 11.75 4.31
N GLY A 137 -8.61 12.78 5.14
CA GLY A 137 -7.79 13.01 6.33
C GLY A 137 -6.41 13.64 6.05
N LYS A 138 -5.52 13.63 7.05
CA LYS A 138 -4.24 14.37 7.05
C LYS A 138 -3.07 13.51 6.58
N VAL A 139 -3.04 13.16 5.30
CA VAL A 139 -1.93 12.41 4.69
C VAL A 139 -0.70 13.29 4.54
N LYS A 140 0.47 12.76 4.89
CA LYS A 140 1.76 13.45 4.73
C LYS A 140 2.47 12.98 3.47
N VAL A 141 3.08 13.90 2.71
CA VAL A 141 3.82 13.55 1.49
C VAL A 141 5.30 13.83 1.67
N PHE A 142 6.14 12.84 1.40
CA PHE A 142 7.60 12.96 1.41
C PHE A 142 8.16 12.82 0.01
N TYR A 143 9.10 13.69 -0.36
CA TYR A 143 9.75 13.67 -1.67
C TYR A 143 11.11 14.34 -1.58
N LYS A 144 12.16 13.70 -2.12
CA LYS A 144 13.52 14.25 -2.18
C LYS A 144 13.95 14.86 -0.83
N GLY A 145 13.84 14.06 0.24
CA GLY A 145 14.31 14.46 1.57
C GLY A 145 13.43 15.48 2.28
N LYS A 146 12.36 15.97 1.64
CA LYS A 146 11.50 17.03 2.16
C LYS A 146 10.09 16.53 2.39
N ILE A 147 9.39 17.24 3.27
CA ILE A 147 7.95 17.12 3.41
C ILE A 147 7.32 18.15 2.47
N LEU A 148 6.44 17.70 1.59
CA LEU A 148 5.68 18.63 0.76
C LEU A 148 4.56 19.22 1.62
N LYS A 149 4.53 20.56 1.71
CA LYS A 149 3.37 21.27 2.24
C LYS A 149 2.32 21.27 1.13
N LYS A 150 1.12 20.81 1.47
CA LYS A 150 -0.09 21.09 0.71
C LYS A 150 -0.85 22.16 1.47
#